data_AF-A0A7I8X3H1-F1
#
_entry.id   AF-A0A7I8X3H1-F1
#
_cell.length_a   1.000
_cell.length_b   1.000
_cell.length_c   1.000
_cell.angle_alpha   90.00
_cell.angle_beta   90.00
_cell.angle_gamma   90.00
#
_symmetry.space_group_name_H-M   'P 1'
#
loop_
_entity.id
_entity.type
_entity.pdbx_description
1 polymer ?
#
loop_
_entity_poly.entity_id
_entity_poly.type
_entity_poly.pdbx_seq_one_letter_code
_entity_poly.pdbx_strand_id
1 'polypeptide(L)'
;MEVTMSIEALRAEFKANLPISLAIKAADSLYFKSNRTYTNIPTEVTHKGGHHKGRGGHRRSSHVPSVREAIDEAKKTLDEVRGGKGGRSKHNSRNRNRRSTSGDNDLKAEVAQLKEENAQIKKDLAELKEIVQKALVSSILVLGDGNLSYSAALASLLPHVRITGSVLEASESEFLSRYPRGRVSLEVLKQYRPRCSVEFGVDATNLPGFAYEFGLIIWNFPHFGGKTNIRRSKLLLGQCFESLAERMAKRSKFQLSLTCLQAGFDIPQGNLFQKDVPLHRKDSWNPLEIAANHGFLLSRAFEFQPVKGYAASGYLNRDQFFHNRNAITLEFVKSEVPRALNEAVLMEKSAKEKQNGMKYSKIHQVFQHDVSILYEKGKIDVDDEEKAIEAFVLSNFGDVIRGFEEKKDLRSVFQGRRNRIYTLFWQAIKFPMSKGLCNQLQEEFRGRLRDFLPDGLTGVCLGSSAAAPAKAPAATPAAAPAKEEKKDEDFDLFGSDDEEEDAEAAKVREERLKAYAAKKATKPGPIAKSSVILDVKPWDDETDLKEMEKLVKSIEQDGLVWGATKLIPIGYGIQKLQIVSTIEDAKVSVDDLIEKIQEDFSDHVQSVDIVAFNKI
;
A
#
# COMPACT_ATOMS: atom_id res chain seq x y z
N MET A 1 -37.74 -38.62 10.25
CA MET A 1 -36.99 -39.83 9.87
C MET A 1 -35.59 -39.67 10.41
N GLU A 2 -35.30 -40.29 11.56
CA GLU A 2 -33.95 -40.35 12.11
C GLU A 2 -33.09 -41.22 11.20
N VAL A 3 -32.07 -40.61 10.58
CA VAL A 3 -31.06 -41.34 9.83
C VAL A 3 -30.02 -41.81 10.83
N THR A 4 -30.17 -43.04 11.31
CA THR A 4 -29.15 -43.74 12.09
C THR A 4 -28.03 -44.17 11.15
N MET A 5 -26.93 -43.42 11.12
CA MET A 5 -25.71 -43.85 10.42
C MET A 5 -25.11 -45.07 11.12
N SER A 6 -24.80 -46.12 10.36
CA SER A 6 -24.24 -47.35 10.91
C SER A 6 -22.80 -47.12 11.44
N ILE A 7 -22.42 -47.91 12.44
CA ILE A 7 -21.08 -47.86 13.07
C ILE A 7 -19.96 -48.07 12.03
N GLU A 8 -20.25 -48.76 10.92
CA GLU A 8 -19.30 -48.99 9.83
C GLU A 8 -19.10 -47.74 8.96
N ALA A 9 -20.14 -46.92 8.76
CA ALA A 9 -20.04 -45.63 8.08
C ALA A 9 -19.23 -44.61 8.89
N LEU A 10 -19.44 -44.59 10.22
CA LEU A 10 -18.62 -43.79 11.14
C LEU A 10 -17.15 -44.24 11.15
N ARG A 11 -16.89 -45.55 11.06
CA ARG A 11 -15.51 -46.08 10.98
C ARG A 11 -14.84 -45.72 9.66
N ALA A 12 -15.58 -45.69 8.55
CA ALA A 12 -15.07 -45.27 7.24
C ALA A 12 -14.75 -43.76 7.20
N GLU A 13 -15.62 -42.91 7.74
CA GLU A 13 -15.34 -41.47 7.89
C GLU A 13 -14.17 -41.19 8.84
N PHE A 14 -14.07 -41.92 9.95
CA PHE A 14 -12.95 -41.75 10.89
C PHE A 14 -11.61 -42.19 10.29
N LYS A 15 -11.61 -43.23 9.44
CA LYS A 15 -10.42 -43.70 8.72
C LYS A 15 -10.04 -42.78 7.55
N ALA A 16 -11.02 -42.12 6.91
CA ALA A 16 -10.80 -41.12 5.87
C ALA A 16 -10.31 -39.76 6.44
N ASN A 17 -10.71 -39.42 7.66
CA ASN A 17 -10.30 -38.20 8.36
C ASN A 17 -9.04 -38.38 9.24
N LEU A 18 -8.59 -39.61 9.49
CA LEU A 18 -7.35 -39.88 10.22
C LEU A 18 -6.11 -39.23 9.58
N PRO A 19 -5.91 -39.28 8.24
CA PRO A 19 -4.78 -38.64 7.57
C PRO A 19 -4.86 -37.11 7.65
N ILE A 20 -6.06 -36.54 7.59
CA ILE A 20 -6.29 -35.09 7.69
C ILE A 20 -6.05 -34.63 9.13
N SER A 21 -6.50 -35.39 10.13
CA SER A 21 -6.25 -35.12 11.55
C SER A 21 -4.77 -35.27 11.92
N LEU A 22 -4.09 -36.28 11.37
CA LEU A 22 -2.64 -36.46 11.53
C LEU A 22 -1.85 -35.37 10.81
N ALA A 23 -2.30 -34.91 9.64
CA ALA A 23 -1.69 -33.79 8.92
C ALA A 23 -1.89 -32.46 9.66
N ILE A 24 -3.05 -32.22 10.27
CA ILE A 24 -3.31 -31.05 11.11
C ILE A 24 -2.48 -31.11 12.40
N LYS A 25 -2.39 -32.27 13.07
CA LYS A 25 -1.54 -32.45 14.26
C LYS A 25 -0.05 -32.35 13.94
N ALA A 26 0.39 -32.85 12.78
CA ALA A 26 1.75 -32.71 12.31
C ALA A 26 2.05 -31.26 11.92
N ALA A 27 1.11 -30.56 11.28
CA ALA A 27 1.22 -29.14 10.96
C ALA A 27 1.26 -28.29 12.24
N ASP A 28 0.43 -28.57 13.24
CA ASP A 28 0.45 -27.89 14.53
C ASP A 28 1.75 -28.15 15.30
N SER A 29 2.28 -29.38 15.26
CA SER A 29 3.58 -29.71 15.88
C SER A 29 4.77 -29.10 15.14
N LEU A 30 4.67 -28.89 13.81
CA LEU A 30 5.70 -28.26 12.98
C LEU A 30 5.66 -26.73 13.07
N TYR A 31 4.48 -26.15 13.29
CA TYR A 31 4.28 -24.70 13.29
C TYR A 31 4.37 -24.10 14.71
N PHE A 32 3.85 -24.79 15.72
CA PHE A 32 3.96 -24.41 17.12
C PHE A 32 4.89 -25.38 17.83
N LYS A 33 6.21 -25.13 17.77
CA LYS A 33 7.20 -25.88 18.59
C LYS A 33 6.66 -25.97 20.02
N SER A 34 6.32 -27.19 20.43
CA SER A 34 5.66 -27.55 21.69
C SER A 34 6.15 -26.74 22.89
N ASN A 35 5.45 -25.65 23.21
CA ASN A 35 5.42 -25.01 24.52
C ASN A 35 4.23 -24.05 24.59
N ARG A 36 3.08 -24.57 25.03
CA ARG A 36 2.05 -23.79 25.72
C ARG A 36 1.80 -24.46 27.07
N THR A 37 2.53 -23.99 28.08
CA THR A 37 2.11 -24.06 29.47
C THR A 37 1.36 -22.77 29.79
N TYR A 38 0.05 -22.86 30.02
CA TYR A 38 -0.61 -22.05 31.04
C TYR A 38 -1.69 -22.91 31.72
N THR A 39 -1.62 -22.86 33.04
CA THR A 39 -2.29 -23.64 34.08
C THR A 39 -3.73 -23.24 34.33
N ASN A 40 -4.51 -24.24 34.77
CA ASN A 40 -5.66 -24.25 35.69
C ASN A 40 -6.91 -23.40 35.43
N ILE A 41 -8.08 -24.05 35.50
CA ILE A 41 -9.14 -23.85 36.52
C ILE A 41 -10.07 -25.10 36.52
N PRO A 42 -10.66 -25.47 37.68
CA PRO A 42 -11.01 -26.84 38.04
C PRO A 42 -12.52 -27.14 37.92
N THR A 43 -12.88 -28.42 37.81
CA THR A 43 -14.16 -28.92 38.33
C THR A 43 -14.03 -30.37 38.80
N GLU A 44 -14.39 -30.55 40.06
CA GLU A 44 -14.74 -31.78 40.77
C GLU A 44 -15.87 -32.52 40.01
N VAL A 45 -16.27 -33.78 40.22
CA VAL A 45 -16.51 -34.56 41.45
C VAL A 45 -16.73 -36.04 41.03
N THR A 46 -16.57 -36.96 41.99
CA THR A 46 -17.18 -38.32 42.11
C THR A 46 -16.51 -39.46 41.33
N HIS A 47 -16.31 -40.68 41.84
CA HIS A 47 -16.39 -41.28 43.17
C HIS A 47 -15.79 -42.72 43.07
N LYS A 48 -15.34 -43.22 44.23
CA LYS A 48 -15.39 -44.63 44.71
C LYS A 48 -14.24 -45.61 44.41
N GLY A 49 -13.66 -46.07 45.53
CA GLY A 49 -13.20 -47.44 45.79
C GLY A 49 -11.72 -47.67 45.50
N GLY A 50 -10.87 -48.15 46.41
CA GLY A 50 -11.04 -48.70 47.73
C GLY A 50 -9.73 -49.40 48.13
N HIS A 51 -9.42 -49.35 49.43
CA HIS A 51 -8.49 -50.19 50.20
C HIS A 51 -6.96 -50.19 49.97
N HIS A 52 -6.30 -49.73 51.04
CA HIS A 52 -4.94 -50.02 51.51
C HIS A 52 -4.50 -51.49 51.48
N LYS A 53 -3.22 -51.76 51.17
CA LYS A 53 -2.11 -51.92 52.16
C LYS A 53 -0.80 -52.31 51.46
N GLY A 54 0.34 -51.80 51.96
CA GLY A 54 1.55 -52.62 52.09
C GLY A 54 2.78 -52.31 51.21
N ARG A 55 3.62 -51.40 51.72
CA ARG A 55 5.11 -51.44 51.79
C ARG A 55 5.94 -52.11 50.66
N GLY A 56 6.85 -51.29 50.11
CA GLY A 56 8.28 -51.64 50.02
C GLY A 56 8.87 -51.77 48.62
N GLY A 57 9.63 -50.76 48.18
CA GLY A 57 10.49 -50.86 46.99
C GLY A 57 10.91 -49.51 46.42
N HIS A 58 12.01 -48.93 46.93
CA HIS A 58 12.67 -47.77 46.32
C HIS A 58 13.28 -48.18 44.98
N ARG A 59 12.70 -47.71 43.87
CA ARG A 59 13.37 -47.65 42.57
C ARG A 59 13.80 -46.20 42.29
N ARG A 60 15.11 -46.05 42.11
CA ARG A 60 15.77 -44.86 41.56
C ARG A 60 15.17 -44.53 40.20
N SER A 61 14.60 -43.34 40.05
CA SER A 61 14.32 -42.73 38.75
C SER A 61 15.55 -41.92 38.34
N SER A 62 16.13 -42.29 37.21
CA SER A 62 17.30 -41.68 36.58
C SER A 62 17.00 -40.24 36.16
N HIS A 63 17.78 -39.31 36.70
CA HIS A 63 17.86 -37.92 36.25
C HIS A 63 18.41 -37.89 34.82
N VAL A 64 17.58 -37.47 33.86
CA VAL A 64 17.98 -37.23 32.48
C VAL A 64 18.37 -35.75 32.40
N PRO A 65 19.63 -35.40 32.05
CA PRO A 65 20.05 -34.01 31.96
C PRO A 65 19.22 -33.26 30.94
N SER A 66 18.86 -32.02 31.25
CA SER A 66 18.10 -31.20 30.29
C SER A 66 18.98 -30.82 29.11
N VAL A 67 18.37 -30.62 27.94
CA VAL A 67 19.03 -30.19 26.68
C VAL A 67 19.92 -28.94 26.89
N ARG A 68 19.62 -28.13 27.90
CA ARG A 68 20.39 -26.92 28.24
C ARG A 68 21.73 -27.24 28.89
N GLU A 69 21.78 -28.24 29.78
CA GLU A 69 23.02 -28.71 30.43
C GLU A 69 23.94 -29.39 29.42
N ALA A 70 23.37 -30.15 28.47
CA ALA A 70 24.13 -30.77 27.38
C ALA A 70 24.73 -29.74 26.41
N ILE A 71 24.06 -28.59 26.19
CA ILE A 71 24.56 -27.50 25.34
C ILE A 71 25.68 -26.72 26.03
N ASP A 72 25.58 -26.51 27.34
CA ASP A 72 26.61 -25.81 28.10
C ASP A 72 27.89 -26.67 28.27
N GLU A 73 27.75 -28.00 28.38
CA GLU A 73 28.86 -28.95 28.35
C GLU A 73 29.50 -29.08 26.96
N ALA A 74 28.70 -29.01 25.89
CA ALA A 74 29.19 -28.97 24.51
C ALA A 74 29.94 -27.66 24.16
N LYS A 75 29.55 -26.53 24.75
CA LYS A 75 30.29 -25.25 24.58
C LYS A 75 31.62 -25.27 25.33
N LYS A 76 31.62 -25.82 26.55
CA LYS A 76 32.83 -25.95 27.36
C LYS A 76 33.89 -26.84 26.69
N THR A 77 33.45 -27.95 26.10
CA THR A 77 34.33 -28.84 25.33
C THR A 77 34.82 -28.22 24.01
N LEU A 78 34.04 -27.37 23.35
CA LEU A 78 34.46 -26.65 22.14
C LEU A 78 35.53 -25.58 22.44
N ASP A 79 35.44 -24.90 23.58
CA ASP A 79 36.43 -23.92 24.03
C ASP A 79 37.75 -24.58 24.47
N GLU A 80 37.69 -25.78 25.06
CA GLU A 80 38.87 -26.60 25.40
C GLU A 80 39.61 -27.11 24.15
N VAL A 81 38.88 -27.45 23.08
CA VAL A 81 39.47 -27.89 21.78
C VAL A 81 40.14 -26.74 21.04
N ARG A 82 39.69 -25.49 21.25
CA ARG A 82 40.22 -24.31 20.55
C ARG A 82 41.51 -23.76 21.17
N GLY A 83 41.84 -24.15 22.40
CA GLY A 83 42.99 -23.64 23.17
C GLY A 83 44.30 -24.45 23.10
N GLY A 84 44.33 -25.64 22.51
CA GLY A 84 45.49 -26.54 22.60
C GLY A 84 46.36 -26.62 21.33
N LYS A 85 47.40 -25.79 21.22
CA LYS A 85 48.53 -26.01 20.28
C LYS A 85 49.82 -26.33 21.04
N GLY A 86 50.38 -27.51 20.78
CA GLY A 86 51.83 -27.78 20.87
C GLY A 86 52.25 -28.96 21.74
N GLY A 87 52.78 -30.02 21.11
CA GLY A 87 53.57 -31.05 21.81
C GLY A 87 53.51 -32.44 21.17
N ARG A 88 54.57 -32.84 20.48
CA ARG A 88 54.67 -34.04 19.62
C ARG A 88 55.52 -35.10 20.34
N SER A 89 55.03 -36.33 20.54
CA SER A 89 55.87 -37.53 20.44
C SER A 89 55.06 -38.80 20.18
N LYS A 90 55.63 -39.65 19.33
CA LYS A 90 55.07 -40.82 18.67
C LYS A 90 55.15 -42.06 19.56
N HIS A 91 54.07 -42.83 19.63
CA HIS A 91 54.01 -44.26 19.23
C HIS A 91 52.81 -44.96 19.86
N ASN A 92 51.70 -45.08 19.11
CA ASN A 92 50.92 -46.33 19.07
C ASN A 92 49.87 -46.29 17.93
N SER A 93 50.33 -46.16 16.68
CA SER A 93 49.45 -46.20 15.51
C SER A 93 49.47 -47.58 14.88
N ARG A 94 48.54 -48.45 15.25
CA ARG A 94 48.08 -49.52 14.34
C ARG A 94 46.75 -50.18 14.73
N ASN A 95 46.26 -50.04 15.97
CA ASN A 95 45.05 -50.78 16.39
C ASN A 95 43.80 -49.95 16.73
N ARG A 96 43.82 -48.61 16.61
CA ARG A 96 42.62 -47.75 16.78
C ARG A 96 41.95 -47.31 15.48
N ASN A 97 42.64 -47.40 14.33
CA ASN A 97 42.17 -46.84 13.06
C ASN A 97 41.12 -47.68 12.29
N ARG A 98 40.64 -48.81 12.83
CA ARG A 98 39.60 -49.63 12.17
C ARG A 98 38.21 -49.53 12.79
N ARG A 99 38.08 -49.00 14.01
CA ARG A 99 36.77 -48.86 14.70
C ARG A 99 36.20 -47.45 14.72
N SER A 100 37.00 -46.40 14.51
CA SER A 100 36.51 -45.01 14.44
C SER A 100 36.11 -44.57 13.03
N THR A 101 36.51 -45.30 11.98
CA THR A 101 36.18 -44.96 10.59
C THR A 101 34.82 -45.47 10.13
N SER A 102 34.24 -46.49 10.79
CA SER A 102 32.91 -46.98 10.42
C SER A 102 31.82 -46.02 10.92
N GLY A 103 31.81 -45.67 12.20
CA GLY A 103 30.78 -44.77 12.76
C GLY A 103 30.76 -43.37 12.13
N ASP A 104 31.91 -42.81 11.78
CA ASP A 104 31.99 -41.52 11.06
C ASP A 104 31.52 -41.63 9.60
N ASN A 105 31.67 -42.79 8.97
CA ASN A 105 31.16 -43.03 7.62
C ASN A 105 29.64 -43.29 7.64
N ASP A 106 29.16 -43.98 8.67
CA ASP A 106 27.74 -44.26 8.88
C ASP A 106 26.96 -42.97 9.20
N LEU A 107 27.50 -42.10 10.07
CA LEU A 107 26.92 -40.78 10.35
C LEU A 107 26.98 -39.84 9.12
N LYS A 108 28.05 -39.90 8.32
CA LYS A 108 28.12 -39.14 7.06
C LYS A 108 27.11 -39.63 6.03
N ALA A 109 26.88 -40.94 5.97
CA ALA A 109 25.86 -41.53 5.11
C ALA A 109 24.45 -41.10 5.56
N GLU A 110 24.18 -41.11 6.87
CA GLU A 110 22.90 -40.66 7.44
C GLU A 110 22.65 -39.16 7.19
N VAL A 111 23.67 -38.30 7.36
CA VAL A 111 23.58 -36.87 7.04
C VAL A 111 23.39 -36.63 5.54
N ALA A 112 23.99 -37.44 4.68
CA ALA A 112 23.79 -37.37 3.23
C ALA A 112 22.34 -37.75 2.86
N GLN A 113 21.83 -38.83 3.45
CA GLN A 113 20.45 -39.28 3.26
C GLN A 113 19.44 -38.24 3.74
N LEU A 114 19.62 -37.66 4.94
CA LEU A 114 18.75 -36.60 5.46
C LEU A 114 18.79 -35.32 4.60
N LYS A 115 19.91 -35.01 3.96
CA LYS A 115 19.99 -33.88 3.02
C LYS A 115 19.22 -34.15 1.74
N GLU A 116 19.27 -35.39 1.24
CA GLU A 116 18.52 -35.83 0.08
C GLU A 116 17.00 -35.86 0.36
N GLU A 117 16.59 -36.40 1.50
CA GLU A 117 15.20 -36.36 1.97
C GLU A 117 14.70 -34.92 2.14
N ASN A 118 15.51 -34.02 2.71
CA ASN A 118 15.16 -32.59 2.79
C ASN A 118 15.07 -31.91 1.42
N ALA A 119 15.88 -32.32 0.45
CA ALA A 119 15.80 -31.81 -0.91
C ALA A 119 14.52 -32.30 -1.60
N GLN A 120 14.16 -33.57 -1.42
CA GLN A 120 12.92 -34.15 -1.92
C GLN A 120 11.69 -33.51 -1.29
N ILE A 121 11.66 -33.35 0.04
CA ILE A 121 10.58 -32.65 0.75
C ILE A 121 10.42 -31.23 0.22
N LYS A 122 11.51 -30.49 -0.04
CA LYS A 122 11.43 -29.15 -0.62
C LYS A 122 10.83 -29.15 -2.04
N LYS A 123 11.13 -30.18 -2.84
CA LYS A 123 10.56 -30.37 -4.18
C LYS A 123 9.07 -30.67 -4.10
N ASP A 124 8.67 -31.62 -3.24
CA ASP A 124 7.27 -31.98 -3.03
C ASP A 124 6.46 -30.80 -2.49
N LEU A 125 7.05 -29.99 -1.60
CA LEU A 125 6.44 -28.76 -1.08
C LEU A 125 6.31 -27.68 -2.16
N ALA A 126 7.21 -27.62 -3.14
CA ALA A 126 7.11 -26.73 -4.30
C ALA A 126 5.99 -27.20 -5.25
N GLU A 127 5.91 -28.49 -5.55
CA GLU A 127 4.84 -29.09 -6.37
C GLU A 127 3.47 -28.95 -5.70
N LEU A 128 3.36 -29.21 -4.39
CA LEU A 128 2.15 -28.96 -3.61
C LEU A 128 1.78 -27.48 -3.57
N LYS A 129 2.76 -26.57 -3.43
CA LYS A 129 2.49 -25.12 -3.54
C LYS A 129 1.97 -24.75 -4.91
N GLU A 130 2.51 -25.34 -5.97
CA GLU A 130 2.05 -25.11 -7.34
C GLU A 130 0.64 -25.65 -7.55
N ILE A 131 0.34 -26.86 -7.06
CA ILE A 131 -1.00 -27.48 -7.11
C ILE A 131 -2.00 -26.67 -6.27
N VAL A 132 -1.62 -26.24 -5.06
CA VAL A 132 -2.43 -25.39 -4.19
C VAL A 132 -2.62 -24.01 -4.81
N GLN A 133 -1.61 -23.43 -5.45
CA GLN A 133 -1.71 -22.15 -6.15
C GLN A 133 -2.60 -22.25 -7.41
N LYS A 134 -2.53 -23.39 -8.12
CA LYS A 134 -3.45 -23.74 -9.22
C LYS A 134 -4.87 -24.03 -8.72
N ALA A 135 -5.03 -24.57 -7.52
CA ALA A 135 -6.32 -24.80 -6.87
C ALA A 135 -6.90 -23.53 -6.20
N LEU A 136 -6.05 -22.57 -5.85
CA LEU A 136 -6.43 -21.31 -5.18
C LEU A 136 -7.05 -20.28 -6.13
N VAL A 137 -6.80 -20.39 -7.44
CA VAL A 137 -7.41 -19.50 -8.44
C VAL A 137 -8.32 -20.31 -9.34
N SER A 138 -9.54 -20.56 -8.86
CA SER A 138 -10.60 -21.22 -9.63
C SER A 138 -11.15 -20.34 -10.77
N SER A 139 -11.00 -19.02 -10.63
CA SER A 139 -11.60 -18.01 -11.51
C SER A 139 -10.70 -16.78 -11.66
N ILE A 140 -10.53 -16.33 -12.91
CA ILE A 140 -9.78 -15.14 -13.29
C ILE A 140 -10.71 -14.16 -14.01
N LEU A 141 -10.68 -12.89 -13.61
CA LEU A 141 -11.24 -11.77 -14.37
C LEU A 141 -10.09 -10.97 -14.98
N VAL A 142 -10.12 -10.77 -16.30
CA VAL A 142 -9.22 -9.83 -16.98
C VAL A 142 -10.02 -8.57 -17.30
N LEU A 143 -9.74 -7.49 -16.58
CA LEU A 143 -10.41 -6.20 -16.72
C LEU A 143 -9.89 -5.44 -17.93
N GLY A 144 -10.80 -4.96 -18.78
CA GLY A 144 -10.48 -4.07 -19.89
C GLY A 144 -9.47 -4.68 -20.87
N ASP A 145 -9.64 -5.95 -21.21
CA ASP A 145 -8.76 -6.68 -22.13
C ASP A 145 -9.05 -6.26 -23.57
N GLY A 146 -8.50 -5.10 -23.95
CA GLY A 146 -8.81 -4.34 -25.17
C GLY A 146 -9.25 -5.16 -26.38
N ASN A 147 -8.44 -6.09 -26.89
CA ASN A 147 -8.77 -6.97 -28.04
C ASN A 147 -9.01 -8.45 -27.64
N LEU A 148 -9.20 -8.72 -26.35
CA LEU A 148 -9.41 -10.05 -25.74
C LEU A 148 -8.25 -11.05 -25.93
N SER A 149 -7.12 -10.64 -26.49
CA SER A 149 -6.02 -11.56 -26.80
C SER A 149 -5.36 -12.12 -25.55
N TYR A 150 -5.32 -11.37 -24.44
CA TYR A 150 -4.75 -11.84 -23.19
C TYR A 150 -5.62 -12.94 -22.58
N SER A 151 -6.94 -12.71 -22.52
CA SER A 151 -7.93 -13.68 -22.03
C SER A 151 -7.92 -14.95 -22.88
N ALA A 152 -7.86 -14.84 -24.21
CA ALA A 152 -7.80 -15.99 -25.10
C ALA A 152 -6.49 -16.80 -24.92
N ALA A 153 -5.36 -16.11 -24.74
CA ALA A 153 -4.08 -16.74 -24.45
C ALA A 153 -4.09 -17.47 -23.11
N LEU A 154 -4.62 -16.85 -22.06
CA LEU A 154 -4.79 -17.48 -20.75
C LEU A 154 -5.74 -18.68 -20.81
N ALA A 155 -6.83 -18.58 -21.59
CA ALA A 155 -7.80 -19.66 -21.74
C ALA A 155 -7.15 -20.92 -22.32
N SER A 156 -6.23 -20.74 -23.26
CA SER A 156 -5.49 -21.85 -23.87
C SER A 156 -4.43 -22.44 -22.93
N LEU A 157 -3.81 -21.59 -22.08
CA LEU A 157 -2.76 -22.02 -21.15
C LEU A 157 -3.30 -22.70 -19.89
N LEU A 158 -4.48 -22.30 -19.41
CA LEU A 158 -5.05 -22.72 -18.13
C LEU A 158 -6.38 -23.46 -18.33
N PRO A 159 -6.36 -24.75 -18.71
CA PRO A 159 -7.56 -25.49 -19.09
C PRO A 159 -8.53 -25.74 -17.93
N HIS A 160 -8.08 -25.65 -16.68
CA HIS A 160 -8.89 -25.91 -15.49
C HIS A 160 -9.38 -24.63 -14.78
N VAL A 161 -9.00 -23.46 -15.27
CA VAL A 161 -9.35 -22.18 -14.66
C VAL A 161 -10.49 -21.54 -15.45
N ARG A 162 -11.50 -21.03 -14.75
CA ARG A 162 -12.56 -20.22 -15.35
C ARG A 162 -12.02 -18.83 -15.68
N ILE A 163 -12.25 -18.35 -16.90
CA ILE A 163 -11.72 -17.06 -17.34
C ILE A 163 -12.84 -16.18 -17.86
N THR A 164 -12.92 -14.98 -17.33
CA THR A 164 -13.79 -13.93 -17.83
C THR A 164 -12.93 -12.80 -18.37
N GLY A 165 -12.99 -12.57 -19.68
CA GLY A 165 -12.46 -11.35 -20.27
C GLY A 165 -13.52 -10.26 -20.23
N SER A 166 -13.15 -9.03 -19.89
CA SER A 166 -14.08 -7.90 -19.93
C SER A 166 -13.58 -6.79 -20.84
N VAL A 167 -14.51 -6.09 -21.47
CA VAL A 167 -14.23 -4.91 -22.31
C VAL A 167 -15.19 -3.77 -21.95
N LEU A 168 -14.79 -2.53 -22.26
CA LEU A 168 -15.58 -1.34 -21.94
C LEU A 168 -16.74 -1.16 -22.93
N GLU A 169 -16.57 -1.61 -24.17
CA GLU A 169 -17.57 -1.50 -25.22
C GLU A 169 -18.85 -2.26 -24.83
N ALA A 170 -20.01 -1.65 -25.05
CA ALA A 170 -21.28 -2.12 -24.49
C ALA A 170 -21.85 -3.36 -25.21
N SER A 171 -21.37 -3.66 -26.41
CA SER A 171 -21.83 -4.80 -27.21
C SER A 171 -20.72 -5.42 -28.05
N GLU A 172 -20.95 -6.68 -28.48
CA GLU A 172 -20.06 -7.37 -29.41
C GLU A 172 -19.89 -6.59 -30.73
N SER A 173 -20.95 -5.96 -31.23
CA SER A 173 -20.87 -5.18 -32.48
C SER A 173 -19.97 -3.95 -32.33
N GLU A 174 -20.10 -3.22 -31.22
CA GLU A 174 -19.26 -2.05 -30.92
C GLU A 174 -17.79 -2.46 -30.74
N PHE A 175 -17.56 -3.51 -29.96
CA PHE A 175 -16.24 -4.10 -29.76
C PHE A 175 -15.57 -4.49 -31.08
N LEU A 176 -16.27 -5.20 -31.97
CA LEU A 176 -15.72 -5.63 -33.25
C LEU A 176 -15.48 -4.48 -34.23
N SER A 177 -16.27 -3.40 -34.13
CA SER A 177 -16.03 -2.18 -34.90
C SER A 177 -14.74 -1.47 -34.47
N ARG A 178 -14.41 -1.51 -33.18
CA ARG A 178 -13.25 -0.84 -32.59
C ARG A 178 -11.97 -1.70 -32.62
N TYR A 179 -12.12 -3.01 -32.42
CA TYR A 179 -11.04 -4.00 -32.40
C TYR A 179 -11.32 -5.14 -33.39
N PRO A 180 -11.14 -4.92 -34.71
CA PRO A 180 -11.43 -5.94 -35.71
C PRO A 180 -10.64 -7.25 -35.52
N ARG A 181 -9.36 -7.21 -35.07
CA ARG A 181 -8.60 -8.45 -34.79
C ARG A 181 -9.10 -9.18 -33.54
N GLY A 182 -9.83 -8.49 -32.66
CA GLY A 182 -10.47 -9.08 -31.49
C GLY A 182 -11.48 -10.17 -31.83
N ARG A 183 -11.97 -10.24 -33.09
CA ARG A 183 -12.83 -11.33 -33.58
C ARG A 183 -12.25 -12.71 -33.33
N VAL A 184 -10.95 -12.88 -33.63
CA VAL A 184 -10.27 -14.18 -33.49
C VAL A 184 -10.21 -14.57 -32.01
N SER A 185 -9.80 -13.65 -31.15
CA SER A 185 -9.75 -13.85 -29.70
C SER A 185 -11.13 -14.20 -29.12
N LEU A 186 -12.16 -13.49 -29.58
CA LEU A 186 -13.54 -13.70 -29.15
C LEU A 186 -14.04 -15.09 -29.57
N GLU A 187 -13.80 -15.52 -30.80
CA GLU A 187 -14.14 -16.88 -31.27
C GLU A 187 -13.45 -17.96 -30.45
N VAL A 188 -12.16 -17.79 -30.14
CA VAL A 188 -11.42 -18.71 -29.26
C VAL A 188 -12.07 -18.79 -27.87
N LEU A 189 -12.41 -17.65 -27.26
CA LEU A 189 -13.09 -17.65 -25.96
C LEU A 189 -14.48 -18.30 -26.01
N LYS A 190 -15.22 -18.12 -27.12
CA LYS A 190 -16.52 -18.78 -27.35
C LYS A 190 -16.38 -20.30 -27.44
N GLN A 191 -15.30 -20.82 -28.05
CA GLN A 191 -15.02 -22.26 -28.14
C GLN A 191 -14.79 -22.91 -26.78
N TYR A 192 -14.25 -22.17 -25.80
CA TYR A 192 -14.00 -22.67 -24.45
C TYR A 192 -15.19 -22.51 -23.48
N ARG A 193 -16.40 -22.21 -23.97
CA ARG A 193 -17.61 -22.19 -23.12
C ARG A 193 -17.95 -23.58 -22.57
N PRO A 194 -18.51 -23.70 -21.35
CA PRO A 194 -18.91 -22.61 -20.44
C PRO A 194 -17.78 -22.10 -19.52
N ARG A 195 -16.56 -22.61 -19.67
CA ARG A 195 -15.42 -22.24 -18.81
C ARG A 195 -14.94 -20.81 -19.05
N CYS A 196 -15.07 -20.31 -20.28
CA CYS A 196 -14.72 -18.93 -20.62
C CYS A 196 -15.96 -18.09 -20.91
N SER A 197 -15.99 -16.86 -20.38
CA SER A 197 -17.02 -15.87 -20.70
C SER A 197 -16.38 -14.54 -21.12
N VAL A 198 -17.17 -13.72 -21.81
CA VAL A 198 -16.80 -12.35 -22.19
C VAL A 198 -17.92 -11.43 -21.72
N GLU A 199 -17.56 -10.42 -20.94
CA GLU A 199 -18.48 -9.41 -20.43
C GLU A 199 -18.23 -8.08 -21.15
N PHE A 200 -19.30 -7.50 -21.70
CA PHE A 200 -19.29 -6.21 -22.38
C PHE A 200 -19.80 -5.11 -21.43
N GLY A 201 -19.40 -3.86 -21.67
CA GLY A 201 -19.84 -2.71 -20.86
C GLY A 201 -19.27 -2.69 -19.44
N VAL A 202 -18.12 -3.34 -19.21
CA VAL A 202 -17.52 -3.41 -17.87
C VAL A 202 -16.58 -2.22 -17.67
N ASP A 203 -17.03 -1.28 -16.83
CA ASP A 203 -16.22 -0.17 -16.35
C ASP A 203 -15.44 -0.58 -15.11
N ALA A 204 -14.10 -0.48 -15.16
CA ALA A 204 -13.23 -0.79 -14.02
C ALA A 204 -13.39 0.20 -12.86
N THR A 205 -13.91 1.40 -13.10
CA THR A 205 -14.20 2.42 -12.08
C THR A 205 -15.55 2.21 -11.40
N ASN A 206 -16.42 1.38 -11.99
CA ASN A 206 -17.74 1.05 -11.46
C ASN A 206 -18.10 -0.40 -11.83
N LEU A 207 -17.42 -1.34 -11.18
CA LEU A 207 -17.55 -2.76 -11.45
C LEU A 207 -18.98 -3.25 -11.17
N PRO A 208 -19.59 -3.98 -12.13
CA PRO A 208 -20.90 -4.56 -11.94
C PRO A 208 -20.85 -5.71 -10.93
N GLY A 209 -22.04 -6.13 -10.47
CA GLY A 209 -22.17 -7.38 -9.74
C GLY A 209 -21.92 -8.56 -10.69
N PHE A 210 -20.92 -9.38 -10.41
CA PHE A 210 -20.67 -10.61 -11.16
C PHE A 210 -21.40 -11.79 -10.54
N ALA A 211 -21.73 -12.79 -11.36
CA ALA A 211 -22.43 -13.98 -10.90
C ALA A 211 -21.63 -14.85 -9.92
N TYR A 212 -20.32 -14.64 -9.81
CA TYR A 212 -19.42 -15.37 -8.92
C TYR A 212 -18.18 -14.53 -8.58
N GLU A 213 -17.49 -14.91 -7.51
CA GLU A 213 -16.26 -14.25 -7.08
C GLU A 213 -15.04 -14.70 -7.91
N PHE A 214 -14.13 -13.76 -8.14
CA PHE A 214 -12.86 -14.03 -8.83
C PHE A 214 -11.73 -14.21 -7.83
N GLY A 215 -10.99 -15.32 -7.92
CA GLY A 215 -9.79 -15.53 -7.11
C GLY A 215 -8.66 -14.59 -7.50
N LEU A 216 -8.59 -14.20 -8.78
CA LEU A 216 -7.62 -13.27 -9.32
C LEU A 216 -8.29 -12.30 -10.30
N ILE A 217 -8.04 -11.02 -10.12
CA ILE A 217 -8.45 -9.95 -11.03
C ILE A 217 -7.18 -9.36 -11.62
N ILE A 218 -7.10 -9.26 -12.94
CA ILE A 218 -5.93 -8.77 -13.68
C ILE A 218 -6.35 -7.52 -14.46
N TRP A 219 -5.60 -6.43 -14.31
CA TRP A 219 -5.75 -5.23 -15.13
C TRP A 219 -4.41 -4.85 -15.74
N ASN A 220 -4.28 -5.09 -17.04
CA ASN A 220 -3.02 -4.89 -17.75
C ASN A 220 -3.03 -3.54 -18.48
N PHE A 221 -2.07 -2.68 -18.14
CA PHE A 221 -1.81 -1.41 -18.81
C PHE A 221 -3.05 -0.52 -18.94
N PRO A 222 -3.73 -0.20 -17.82
CA PRO A 222 -4.85 0.73 -17.84
C PRO A 222 -4.42 2.07 -18.42
N HIS A 223 -5.31 2.66 -19.18
CA HIS A 223 -5.13 3.99 -19.74
C HIS A 223 -6.48 4.67 -19.83
N PHE A 224 -6.49 5.99 -19.64
CA PHE A 224 -7.63 6.80 -20.00
C PHE A 224 -7.48 7.20 -21.48
N GLY A 225 -8.58 7.39 -22.20
CA GLY A 225 -8.53 7.78 -23.61
C GLY A 225 -7.84 9.14 -23.82
N GLY A 226 -6.95 9.24 -24.81
CA GLY A 226 -6.25 10.48 -25.16
C GLY A 226 -4.75 10.48 -24.84
N LYS A 227 -4.13 11.67 -24.79
CA LYS A 227 -2.71 11.82 -24.43
C LYS A 227 -2.53 11.58 -22.93
N THR A 228 -1.50 10.82 -22.54
CA THR A 228 -1.21 10.47 -21.15
C THR A 228 -1.05 11.69 -20.24
N ASN A 229 -1.80 11.72 -19.14
CA ASN A 229 -1.85 12.74 -18.10
C ASN A 229 -1.82 12.02 -16.76
N ILE A 230 -0.77 12.27 -15.98
CA ILE A 230 -0.53 11.58 -14.70
C ILE A 230 -1.69 11.81 -13.72
N ARG A 231 -2.31 12.99 -13.70
CA ARG A 231 -3.48 13.27 -12.82
C ARG A 231 -4.67 12.38 -13.20
N ARG A 232 -5.03 12.32 -14.49
CA ARG A 232 -6.13 11.47 -14.97
C ARG A 232 -5.85 9.98 -14.74
N SER A 233 -4.62 9.53 -14.95
CA SER A 233 -4.20 8.16 -14.64
C SER A 233 -4.31 7.80 -13.16
N LYS A 234 -3.92 8.72 -12.26
CA LYS A 234 -4.08 8.54 -10.81
C LYS A 234 -5.54 8.46 -10.41
N LEU A 235 -6.40 9.31 -10.99
CA LEU A 235 -7.84 9.29 -10.75
C LEU A 235 -8.46 7.96 -11.19
N LEU A 236 -8.12 7.48 -12.40
CA LEU A 236 -8.57 6.18 -12.93
C LEU A 236 -8.18 5.03 -11.98
N LEU A 237 -6.92 5.02 -11.50
CA LEU A 237 -6.49 4.03 -10.52
C LEU A 237 -7.28 4.13 -9.21
N GLY A 238 -7.48 5.34 -8.68
CA GLY A 238 -8.22 5.57 -7.44
C GLY A 238 -9.65 5.03 -7.51
N GLN A 239 -10.39 5.42 -8.54
CA GLN A 239 -11.77 4.97 -8.74
C GLN A 239 -11.87 3.45 -8.94
N CYS A 240 -10.89 2.84 -9.61
CA CYS A 240 -10.84 1.38 -9.73
C CYS A 240 -10.59 0.71 -8.37
N PHE A 241 -9.64 1.19 -7.57
CA PHE A 241 -9.41 0.66 -6.23
C PHE A 241 -10.62 0.85 -5.31
N GLU A 242 -11.33 1.96 -5.43
CA GLU A 242 -12.60 2.19 -4.73
C GLU A 242 -13.66 1.14 -5.13
N SER A 243 -13.85 0.92 -6.43
CA SER A 243 -14.79 -0.09 -6.92
C SER A 243 -14.40 -1.51 -6.49
N LEU A 244 -13.11 -1.84 -6.53
CA LEU A 244 -12.58 -3.11 -6.03
C LEU A 244 -12.76 -3.23 -4.52
N ALA A 245 -12.63 -2.14 -3.74
CA ALA A 245 -12.85 -2.12 -2.29
C ALA A 245 -14.26 -2.60 -1.92
N GLU A 246 -15.25 -2.32 -2.77
CA GLU A 246 -16.62 -2.82 -2.60
C GLU A 246 -16.83 -4.23 -3.15
N ARG A 247 -16.34 -4.51 -4.37
CA ARG A 247 -16.76 -5.71 -5.15
C ARG A 247 -15.83 -6.91 -5.00
N MET A 248 -14.55 -6.71 -4.74
CA MET A 248 -13.56 -7.79 -4.69
C MET A 248 -13.67 -8.61 -3.39
N ALA A 249 -13.59 -9.93 -3.43
CA ALA A 249 -13.60 -10.74 -2.21
C ALA A 249 -12.31 -10.59 -1.39
N LYS A 250 -12.38 -10.82 -0.07
CA LYS A 250 -11.22 -10.63 0.84
C LYS A 250 -10.01 -11.51 0.51
N ARG A 251 -10.25 -12.72 -0.04
CA ARG A 251 -9.19 -13.68 -0.40
C ARG A 251 -8.66 -13.50 -1.82
N SER A 252 -9.30 -12.64 -2.61
CA SER A 252 -8.92 -12.38 -3.98
C SER A 252 -7.64 -11.56 -4.06
N LYS A 253 -6.97 -11.68 -5.21
CA LYS A 253 -5.80 -10.90 -5.55
C LYS A 253 -6.11 -9.98 -6.71
N PHE A 254 -5.53 -8.80 -6.69
CA PHE A 254 -5.60 -7.86 -7.80
C PHE A 254 -4.21 -7.62 -8.38
N GLN A 255 -4.03 -7.91 -9.66
CA GLN A 255 -2.77 -7.71 -10.39
C GLN A 255 -2.90 -6.53 -11.34
N LEU A 256 -2.12 -5.48 -11.07
CA LEU A 256 -2.03 -4.28 -11.88
C LEU A 256 -0.70 -4.26 -12.62
N SER A 257 -0.72 -4.33 -13.96
CA SER A 257 0.49 -4.22 -14.77
C SER A 257 0.64 -2.80 -15.31
N LEU A 258 1.80 -2.19 -15.07
CA LEU A 258 2.14 -0.83 -15.50
C LEU A 258 3.41 -0.85 -16.34
N THR A 259 3.53 0.13 -17.24
CA THR A 259 4.77 0.31 -18.02
C THR A 259 5.91 0.78 -17.10
N CYS A 260 7.15 0.67 -17.60
CA CYS A 260 8.33 1.07 -16.84
C CYS A 260 8.18 2.49 -16.29
N LEU A 261 8.67 2.72 -15.07
CA LEU A 261 8.63 3.99 -14.32
C LEU A 261 7.26 4.41 -13.75
N GLN A 262 6.14 3.93 -14.30
CA GLN A 262 4.80 4.33 -13.84
C GLN A 262 4.52 3.92 -12.38
N ALA A 263 5.08 2.80 -11.91
CA ALA A 263 4.93 2.36 -10.52
C ALA A 263 5.70 3.24 -9.51
N GLY A 264 6.69 4.02 -9.96
CA GLY A 264 7.48 4.90 -9.10
C GLY A 264 8.57 4.21 -8.28
N PHE A 265 8.78 2.91 -8.46
CA PHE A 265 9.88 2.15 -7.86
C PHE A 265 10.31 1.02 -8.79
N ASP A 266 11.55 0.57 -8.63
CA ASP A 266 12.11 -0.53 -9.41
C ASP A 266 11.79 -1.88 -8.74
N ILE A 267 11.67 -2.95 -9.53
CA ILE A 267 11.38 -4.30 -9.01
C ILE A 267 12.49 -4.68 -8.01
N PRO A 268 12.15 -4.99 -6.74
CA PRO A 268 13.16 -5.31 -5.76
C PRO A 268 13.86 -6.63 -6.12
N GLN A 269 15.17 -6.56 -6.30
CA GLN A 269 16.02 -7.74 -6.45
C GLN A 269 16.50 -8.24 -5.08
N GLY A 270 16.55 -9.57 -4.91
CA GLY A 270 17.07 -10.22 -3.71
C GLY A 270 16.20 -10.03 -2.47
N ASN A 271 16.80 -9.59 -1.35
CA ASN A 271 16.05 -9.37 -0.10
C ASN A 271 15.06 -8.21 -0.27
N LEU A 272 13.79 -8.43 0.14
CA LEU A 272 12.73 -7.41 0.13
C LEU A 272 12.95 -6.31 1.18
N PHE A 273 13.91 -6.48 2.09
CA PHE A 273 14.28 -5.49 3.08
C PHE A 273 15.64 -4.85 2.78
N GLN A 274 15.79 -3.59 3.20
CA GLN A 274 17.00 -2.79 3.06
C GLN A 274 17.24 -1.93 4.31
N LYS A 275 18.43 -1.33 4.40
CA LYS A 275 18.82 -0.43 5.49
C LYS A 275 18.34 0.99 5.27
N ASP A 276 18.45 1.47 4.03
CA ASP A 276 18.14 2.85 3.67
C ASP A 276 16.65 3.03 3.36
N VAL A 277 16.16 4.26 3.54
CA VAL A 277 14.77 4.61 3.26
C VAL A 277 14.49 4.41 1.75
N PRO A 278 13.44 3.67 1.36
CA PRO A 278 13.06 3.53 -0.04
C PRO A 278 12.78 4.87 -0.71
N LEU A 279 13.33 5.06 -1.91
CA LEU A 279 13.11 6.24 -2.75
C LEU A 279 11.99 5.94 -3.74
N HIS A 280 10.90 6.71 -3.67
CA HIS A 280 9.83 6.69 -4.66
C HIS A 280 9.97 7.87 -5.62
N ARG A 281 9.85 7.61 -6.93
CA ARG A 281 9.98 8.65 -7.98
C ARG A 281 8.72 9.54 -8.01
N LYS A 282 8.93 10.86 -8.06
CA LYS A 282 7.86 11.88 -7.99
C LYS A 282 6.90 11.82 -9.19
N ASP A 283 7.41 11.62 -10.40
CA ASP A 283 6.63 11.59 -11.64
C ASP A 283 6.14 10.18 -11.97
N SER A 284 5.44 9.57 -11.02
CA SER A 284 4.84 8.24 -11.15
C SER A 284 3.35 8.27 -10.87
N TRP A 285 2.67 7.17 -11.19
CA TRP A 285 1.25 7.00 -10.87
C TRP A 285 1.05 6.73 -9.38
N ASN A 286 2.13 6.48 -8.62
CA ASN A 286 2.14 6.19 -7.19
C ASN A 286 1.04 5.21 -6.75
N PRO A 287 0.96 4.01 -7.37
CA PRO A 287 -0.11 3.05 -7.12
C PRO A 287 -0.13 2.54 -5.67
N LEU A 288 1.00 2.56 -4.96
CA LEU A 288 1.07 2.16 -3.55
C LEU A 288 0.23 3.07 -2.65
N GLU A 289 0.28 4.40 -2.88
CA GLU A 289 -0.46 5.37 -2.03
C GLU A 289 -1.94 5.27 -2.31
N ILE A 290 -2.29 5.21 -3.59
CA ILE A 290 -3.66 5.11 -4.06
C ILE A 290 -4.29 3.81 -3.52
N ALA A 291 -3.62 2.66 -3.69
CA ALA A 291 -4.09 1.38 -3.16
C ALA A 291 -4.28 1.44 -1.64
N ALA A 292 -3.32 2.04 -0.91
CA ALA A 292 -3.38 2.12 0.54
C ALA A 292 -4.56 2.95 1.04
N ASN A 293 -4.93 4.02 0.34
CA ASN A 293 -6.11 4.85 0.66
C ASN A 293 -7.42 4.06 0.59
N HIS A 294 -7.47 2.99 -0.22
CA HIS A 294 -8.63 2.11 -0.37
C HIS A 294 -8.49 0.76 0.35
N GLY A 295 -7.52 0.62 1.27
CA GLY A 295 -7.36 -0.58 2.09
C GLY A 295 -6.67 -1.77 1.39
N PHE A 296 -5.89 -1.50 0.34
CA PHE A 296 -5.12 -2.52 -0.37
C PHE A 296 -3.64 -2.46 -0.03
N LEU A 297 -3.08 -3.62 0.29
CA LEU A 297 -1.67 -3.82 0.58
C LEU A 297 -0.97 -4.46 -0.62
N LEU A 298 0.21 -3.95 -0.99
CA LEU A 298 1.04 -4.61 -2.00
C LEU A 298 1.68 -5.87 -1.38
N SER A 299 1.30 -7.04 -1.88
CA SER A 299 1.87 -8.30 -1.45
C SER A 299 3.17 -8.61 -2.20
N ARG A 300 3.20 -8.36 -3.51
CA ARG A 300 4.35 -8.70 -4.38
C ARG A 300 4.44 -7.74 -5.56
N ALA A 301 5.67 -7.53 -6.03
CA ALA A 301 5.95 -6.87 -7.31
C ALA A 301 6.90 -7.76 -8.11
N PHE A 302 6.63 -7.94 -9.41
CA PHE A 302 7.43 -8.79 -10.30
C PHE A 302 7.37 -8.27 -11.74
N GLU A 303 8.28 -8.76 -12.58
CA GLU A 303 8.34 -8.36 -13.99
C GLU A 303 7.13 -8.93 -14.75
N PHE A 304 6.50 -8.09 -15.56
CA PHE A 304 5.40 -8.52 -16.42
C PHE A 304 5.94 -9.45 -17.51
N GLN A 305 5.40 -10.68 -17.56
CA GLN A 305 5.74 -11.67 -18.58
C GLN A 305 4.56 -11.83 -19.54
N PRO A 306 4.68 -11.40 -20.81
CA PRO A 306 3.61 -11.56 -21.78
C PRO A 306 3.35 -13.05 -22.06
N VAL A 307 2.08 -13.45 -22.03
CA VAL A 307 1.68 -14.83 -22.35
C VAL A 307 1.82 -15.04 -23.87
N LYS A 308 2.23 -16.24 -24.30
CA LYS A 308 2.30 -16.57 -25.73
C LYS A 308 0.92 -16.39 -26.37
N GLY A 309 0.84 -15.57 -27.41
CA GLY A 309 -0.41 -15.20 -28.10
C GLY A 309 -1.03 -13.88 -27.61
N TYR A 310 -0.48 -13.26 -26.57
CA TYR A 310 -0.88 -11.93 -26.14
C TYR A 310 -0.40 -10.86 -27.14
N ALA A 311 -1.36 -10.06 -27.62
CA ALA A 311 -1.17 -8.98 -28.56
C ALA A 311 -1.68 -7.68 -27.94
N ALA A 312 -0.85 -7.03 -27.13
CA ALA A 312 -1.22 -5.80 -26.41
C ALA A 312 -1.70 -4.72 -27.40
N SER A 313 -2.97 -4.31 -27.33
CA SER A 313 -3.54 -3.21 -28.12
C SER A 313 -3.90 -2.05 -27.18
N GLY A 314 -3.50 -0.80 -27.50
CA GLY A 314 -3.76 0.31 -26.57
C GLY A 314 -3.64 1.74 -27.10
N TYR A 315 -3.33 1.95 -28.38
CA TYR A 315 -3.26 3.32 -28.92
C TYR A 315 -4.61 3.78 -29.45
N LEU A 316 -5.22 4.79 -28.82
CA LEU A 316 -6.33 5.59 -29.37
C LEU A 316 -7.48 4.76 -29.97
N ASN A 317 -7.90 3.69 -29.30
CA ASN A 317 -8.99 2.84 -29.80
C ASN A 317 -8.66 2.17 -31.14
N ARG A 318 -7.37 1.98 -31.43
CA ARG A 318 -6.84 1.33 -32.62
C ARG A 318 -6.10 0.07 -32.21
N ASP A 319 -6.11 -0.90 -33.11
CA ASP A 319 -5.45 -2.20 -32.98
C ASP A 319 -3.92 -2.08 -33.20
N GLN A 320 -3.30 -1.21 -32.41
CA GLN A 320 -1.89 -0.87 -32.45
C GLN A 320 -1.18 -1.31 -31.17
N PHE A 321 -0.01 -1.92 -31.37
CA PHE A 321 0.84 -2.40 -30.30
C PHE A 321 1.54 -1.25 -29.58
N PHE A 322 1.72 -1.37 -28.26
CA PHE A 322 2.55 -0.46 -27.47
C PHE A 322 3.69 -1.21 -26.78
N HIS A 323 4.76 -0.49 -26.44
CA HIS A 323 5.94 -1.07 -25.80
C HIS A 323 5.66 -1.48 -24.36
N ASN A 324 5.80 -2.77 -24.06
CA ASN A 324 5.63 -3.35 -22.73
C ASN A 324 6.92 -3.95 -22.14
N ARG A 325 8.09 -3.59 -22.70
CA ARG A 325 9.39 -4.05 -22.19
C ARG A 325 9.64 -3.51 -20.78
N ASN A 326 10.17 -4.36 -19.90
CA ASN A 326 10.48 -4.03 -18.50
C ASN A 326 9.25 -3.51 -17.72
N ALA A 327 8.06 -3.91 -18.14
CA ALA A 327 6.83 -3.61 -17.40
C ALA A 327 6.82 -4.34 -16.05
N ILE A 328 6.10 -3.78 -15.09
CA ILE A 328 6.00 -4.29 -13.73
C ILE A 328 4.55 -4.68 -13.43
N THR A 329 4.35 -5.83 -12.80
CA THR A 329 3.07 -6.26 -12.26
C THR A 329 3.09 -6.17 -10.74
N LEU A 330 2.09 -5.49 -10.20
CA LEU A 330 1.87 -5.25 -8.78
C LEU A 330 0.69 -6.10 -8.31
N GLU A 331 0.92 -7.01 -7.36
CA GLU A 331 -0.12 -7.86 -6.75
C GLU A 331 -0.58 -7.27 -5.41
N PHE A 332 -1.80 -6.76 -5.39
CA PHE A 332 -2.47 -6.20 -4.23
C PHE A 332 -3.46 -7.20 -3.61
N VAL A 333 -3.61 -7.10 -2.29
CA VAL A 333 -4.59 -7.84 -1.51
C VAL A 333 -5.35 -6.89 -0.60
N LYS A 334 -6.63 -7.19 -0.34
CA LYS A 334 -7.37 -6.49 0.72
C LYS A 334 -6.74 -6.80 2.07
N SER A 335 -6.58 -5.79 2.88
CA SER A 335 -6.02 -5.92 4.22
C SER A 335 -6.85 -5.12 5.20
N GLU A 336 -6.87 -5.59 6.44
CA GLU A 336 -7.43 -4.81 7.55
C GLU A 336 -6.54 -3.59 7.80
N VAL A 337 -7.17 -2.50 8.21
CA VAL A 337 -6.53 -1.21 8.49
C VAL A 337 -6.75 -0.90 9.97
N PRO A 338 -5.70 -0.67 10.75
CA PRO A 338 -5.84 -0.38 12.17
C PRO A 338 -6.54 0.97 12.37
N ARG A 339 -7.33 1.06 13.43
CA ARG A 339 -8.05 2.29 13.81
C ARG A 339 -7.34 3.09 14.89
N ALA A 340 -6.35 2.50 15.54
CA ALA A 340 -5.58 3.11 16.62
C ALA A 340 -4.12 2.62 16.63
N LEU A 341 -3.24 3.39 17.28
CA LEU A 341 -1.81 3.11 17.35
C LEU A 341 -1.47 1.78 18.03
N ASN A 342 -2.17 1.43 19.11
CA ASN A 342 -1.93 0.15 19.80
C ASN A 342 -2.31 -1.06 18.92
N GLU A 343 -3.37 -0.92 18.13
CA GLU A 343 -3.79 -1.95 17.18
C GLU A 343 -2.76 -2.09 16.06
N ALA A 344 -2.27 -0.96 15.51
CA ALA A 344 -1.22 -0.94 14.51
C ALA A 344 0.05 -1.65 15.01
N VAL A 345 0.49 -1.33 16.23
CA VAL A 345 1.64 -2.01 16.87
C VAL A 345 1.37 -3.50 17.04
N LEU A 346 0.18 -3.88 17.50
CA LEU A 346 -0.17 -5.30 17.72
C LEU A 346 -0.18 -6.09 16.40
N MET A 347 -0.71 -5.52 15.33
CA MET A 347 -0.70 -6.11 13.98
C MET A 347 0.74 -6.34 13.49
N GLU A 348 1.66 -5.42 13.77
CA GLU A 348 3.06 -5.50 13.33
C GLU A 348 3.97 -6.38 14.22
N LYS A 349 3.62 -6.62 15.49
CA LYS A 349 4.47 -7.39 16.43
C LYS A 349 4.89 -8.78 15.90
N SER A 350 4.08 -9.39 15.03
CA SER A 350 4.39 -10.69 14.41
C SER A 350 5.32 -10.60 13.18
N ALA A 351 5.67 -9.40 12.72
CA ALA A 351 6.50 -9.19 11.53
C ALA A 351 8.02 -9.11 11.85
N LYS A 352 8.39 -8.92 13.13
CA LYS A 352 9.79 -8.73 13.58
C LYS A 352 10.71 -9.94 13.37
N GLU A 353 10.19 -11.17 13.32
CA GLU A 353 11.02 -12.39 13.34
C GLU A 353 11.87 -12.64 12.07
N LYS A 354 11.71 -11.85 10.99
CA LYS A 354 12.34 -12.16 9.68
C LYS A 354 13.29 -11.08 9.12
N GLN A 355 13.66 -10.07 9.90
CA GLN A 355 14.28 -8.85 9.35
C GLN A 355 15.82 -8.85 9.31
N ASN A 356 16.54 -9.77 9.98
CA ASN A 356 18.01 -9.91 9.90
C ASN A 356 18.81 -8.58 9.91
N GLY A 357 18.38 -7.59 10.70
CA GLY A 357 19.04 -6.28 10.79
C GLY A 357 18.74 -5.28 9.64
N MET A 358 17.80 -5.59 8.76
CA MET A 358 17.25 -4.66 7.77
C MET A 358 16.03 -3.92 8.32
N LYS A 359 15.90 -2.63 8.01
CA LYS A 359 14.97 -1.70 8.69
C LYS A 359 13.70 -1.45 7.88
N TYR A 360 13.82 -1.34 6.56
CA TYR A 360 12.73 -0.93 5.68
C TYR A 360 12.40 -1.98 4.62
N SER A 361 11.12 -2.14 4.33
CA SER A 361 10.65 -2.90 3.17
C SER A 361 10.77 -2.07 1.89
N LYS A 362 11.23 -2.71 0.81
CA LYS A 362 11.36 -2.13 -0.54
C LYS A 362 10.04 -1.92 -1.28
N ILE A 363 8.98 -2.63 -0.87
CA ILE A 363 7.67 -2.65 -1.54
C ILE A 363 6.55 -1.95 -0.75
N HIS A 364 6.88 -1.35 0.40
CA HIS A 364 5.90 -0.68 1.26
C HIS A 364 6.27 0.79 1.39
N GLN A 365 5.27 1.65 1.53
CA GLN A 365 5.47 3.08 1.65
C GLN A 365 6.15 3.44 2.96
N VAL A 366 6.95 4.51 2.92
CA VAL A 366 7.53 5.13 4.12
C VAL A 366 7.05 6.57 4.20
N PHE A 367 6.48 6.93 5.35
CA PHE A 367 6.10 8.31 5.64
C PHE A 367 7.10 8.91 6.63
N GLN A 368 7.38 10.20 6.44
CA GLN A 368 8.30 10.95 7.28
C GLN A 368 7.56 12.05 8.02
N HIS A 369 7.73 12.09 9.33
CA HIS A 369 7.18 13.15 10.18
C HIS A 369 8.27 13.71 11.09
N ASP A 370 8.40 15.04 11.13
CA ASP A 370 9.39 15.71 11.97
C ASP A 370 8.76 16.18 13.27
N VAL A 371 9.19 15.69 14.43
CA VAL A 371 8.70 16.09 15.76
C VAL A 371 9.73 16.98 16.47
N SER A 372 9.29 18.14 16.94
CA SER A 372 10.07 19.01 17.82
C SER A 372 9.83 18.65 19.29
N ILE A 373 10.89 18.40 20.06
CA ILE A 373 10.84 18.15 21.50
C ILE A 373 11.61 19.26 22.21
N LEU A 374 10.93 19.92 23.16
CA LEU A 374 11.49 20.97 24.00
C LEU A 374 11.92 20.39 25.34
N TYR A 375 13.22 20.51 25.64
CA TYR A 375 13.84 20.07 26.88
C TYR A 375 13.98 21.24 27.86
N GLU A 376 13.46 21.06 29.07
CA GLU A 376 13.60 22.05 30.15
C GLU A 376 15.03 22.09 30.70
N LYS A 377 15.35 23.22 31.31
CA LYS A 377 16.68 23.48 31.83
C LYS A 377 16.75 23.01 33.28
N GLY A 378 17.34 21.83 33.48
CA GLY A 378 17.85 21.39 34.79
C GLY A 378 17.04 20.30 35.46
N LYS A 379 17.56 19.07 35.39
CA LYS A 379 17.58 18.03 36.45
C LYS A 379 18.27 16.73 35.99
N ILE A 380 18.30 16.47 34.68
CA ILE A 380 18.96 15.31 34.05
C ILE A 380 19.80 15.81 32.86
N ASP A 381 20.86 15.08 32.49
CA ASP A 381 21.60 15.38 31.26
C ASP A 381 20.68 15.18 30.05
N VAL A 382 20.71 16.12 29.09
CA VAL A 382 19.86 16.05 27.89
C VAL A 382 20.17 14.76 27.12
N ASP A 383 21.42 14.33 27.12
CA ASP A 383 21.82 13.08 26.45
C ASP A 383 21.15 11.83 27.07
N ASP A 384 20.79 11.87 28.35
CA ASP A 384 20.08 10.77 29.01
C ASP A 384 18.56 10.83 28.78
N GLU A 385 17.98 12.03 28.68
CA GLU A 385 16.58 12.22 28.27
C GLU A 385 16.37 11.80 26.80
N GLU A 386 17.32 12.15 25.91
CA GLU A 386 17.30 11.73 24.50
C GLU A 386 17.31 10.19 24.38
N LYS A 387 18.18 9.50 25.14
CA LYS A 387 18.21 8.02 25.18
C LYS A 387 16.93 7.42 25.76
N ALA A 388 16.35 8.04 26.79
CA ALA A 388 15.11 7.54 27.39
C ALA A 388 13.94 7.64 26.41
N ILE A 389 13.84 8.74 25.65
CA ILE A 389 12.84 8.91 24.60
C ILE A 389 13.05 7.90 23.48
N GLU A 390 14.29 7.76 22.99
CA GLU A 390 14.60 6.77 21.94
C GLU A 390 14.23 5.35 22.40
N ALA A 391 14.60 4.97 23.63
CA ALA A 391 14.24 3.68 24.20
C ALA A 391 12.73 3.49 24.33
N PHE A 392 11.99 4.52 24.75
CA PHE A 392 10.53 4.51 24.82
C PHE A 392 9.89 4.30 23.44
N VAL A 393 10.34 5.05 22.43
CA VAL A 393 9.82 4.96 21.06
C VAL A 393 10.08 3.58 20.48
N LEU A 394 11.32 3.09 20.56
CA LEU A 394 11.71 1.81 19.98
C LEU A 394 11.05 0.62 20.68
N SER A 395 10.92 0.66 22.02
CA SER A 395 10.31 -0.44 22.79
C SER A 395 8.80 -0.55 22.59
N ASN A 396 8.09 0.58 22.48
CA ASN A 396 6.62 0.58 22.39
C ASN A 396 6.10 0.65 20.96
N PHE A 397 6.82 1.32 20.06
CA PHE A 397 6.33 1.66 18.72
C PHE A 397 7.31 1.29 17.60
N GLY A 398 8.48 0.71 17.90
CA GLY A 398 9.49 0.33 16.89
C GLY A 398 9.02 -0.70 15.86
N ASP A 399 7.84 -1.30 16.07
CA ASP A 399 7.14 -2.15 15.10
C ASP A 399 6.57 -1.36 13.90
N VAL A 400 6.12 -0.12 14.13
CA VAL A 400 5.47 0.75 13.12
C VAL A 400 6.33 1.99 12.80
N ILE A 401 7.08 2.51 13.78
CA ILE A 401 8.08 3.55 13.60
C ILE A 401 9.41 2.83 13.35
N ARG A 402 9.75 2.65 12.08
CA ARG A 402 10.95 1.91 11.68
C ARG A 402 12.21 2.70 11.95
N GLY A 403 12.16 4.03 11.95
CA GLY A 403 13.29 4.91 12.29
C GLY A 403 12.91 6.12 13.13
N PHE A 404 13.83 6.55 13.99
CA PHE A 404 13.74 7.73 14.85
C PHE A 404 15.11 8.40 14.88
N GLU A 405 15.28 9.49 14.12
CA GLU A 405 16.61 10.08 13.85
C GLU A 405 16.61 11.58 14.14
N GLU A 406 17.58 12.07 14.92
CA GLU A 406 17.70 13.49 15.25
C GLU A 406 18.32 14.28 14.08
N LYS A 407 17.69 15.41 13.71
CA LYS A 407 18.25 16.43 12.82
C LYS A 407 19.17 17.36 13.60
N LYS A 408 20.40 16.90 13.83
CA LYS A 408 21.43 17.61 14.64
C LYS A 408 21.77 19.00 14.11
N ASP A 409 21.64 19.21 12.81
CA ASP A 409 21.83 20.49 12.13
C ASP A 409 20.74 21.53 12.47
N LEU A 410 19.57 21.09 12.93
CA LEU A 410 18.44 21.96 13.31
C LEU A 410 18.30 22.19 14.81
N ARG A 411 19.34 21.83 15.59
CA ARG A 411 19.39 22.09 17.05
C ARG A 411 19.21 23.58 17.32
N SER A 412 18.21 23.92 18.13
CA SER A 412 17.83 25.31 18.40
C SER A 412 17.39 25.52 19.85
N VAL A 413 17.01 26.74 20.20
CA VAL A 413 16.43 27.09 21.50
C VAL A 413 15.13 27.83 21.24
N PHE A 414 14.04 27.43 21.91
CA PHE A 414 12.73 28.05 21.78
C PHE A 414 12.19 28.37 23.18
N GLN A 415 11.81 29.64 23.40
CA GLN A 415 11.33 30.12 24.72
C GLN A 415 12.26 29.75 25.89
N GLY A 416 13.57 29.80 25.68
CA GLY A 416 14.58 29.45 26.70
C GLY A 416 14.79 27.95 26.93
N ARG A 417 14.07 27.09 26.22
CA ARG A 417 14.18 25.63 26.26
C ARG A 417 14.99 25.10 25.08
N ARG A 418 15.77 24.04 25.29
CA ARG A 418 16.54 23.40 24.21
C ARG A 418 15.56 22.68 23.29
N ASN A 419 15.66 22.91 21.99
CA ASN A 419 14.80 22.30 21.00
C ASN A 419 15.57 21.30 20.15
N ARG A 420 15.07 20.06 20.06
CA ARG A 420 15.57 19.02 19.16
C ARG A 420 14.47 18.58 18.22
N ILE A 421 14.84 18.36 16.96
CA ILE A 421 13.90 17.90 15.93
C ILE A 421 14.28 16.47 15.56
N TYR A 422 13.30 15.56 15.59
CA TYR A 422 13.46 14.16 15.25
C TYR A 422 12.61 13.82 14.03
N THR A 423 13.17 13.13 13.05
CA THR A 423 12.43 12.54 11.94
C THR A 423 12.03 11.11 12.29
N LEU A 424 10.72 10.86 12.26
CA LEU A 424 10.11 9.55 12.39
C LEU A 424 9.87 8.97 11.01
N PHE A 425 10.23 7.69 10.84
CA PHE A 425 9.99 6.94 9.60
C PHE A 425 8.94 5.88 9.86
N TRP A 426 7.71 6.15 9.43
CA TRP A 426 6.57 5.25 9.58
C TRP A 426 6.49 4.28 8.42
N GLN A 427 6.41 2.98 8.72
CA GLN A 427 6.19 1.94 7.73
C GLN A 427 5.59 0.68 8.37
N ALA A 428 4.54 0.16 7.74
CA ALA A 428 3.93 -1.12 8.07
C ALA A 428 4.15 -2.16 6.95
N ILE A 429 4.11 -3.42 7.34
CA ILE A 429 4.31 -4.62 6.49
C ILE A 429 3.02 -5.43 6.39
N LYS A 430 2.16 -5.38 7.42
CA LYS A 430 0.97 -6.20 7.58
C LYS A 430 -0.32 -5.50 7.20
N PHE A 431 -0.30 -4.18 7.14
CA PHE A 431 -1.45 -3.36 6.75
C PHE A 431 -1.01 -2.21 5.85
N PRO A 432 -1.91 -1.70 5.01
CA PRO A 432 -1.61 -0.57 4.15
C PRO A 432 -1.58 0.70 4.97
N MET A 433 -0.47 1.44 4.85
CA MET A 433 -0.31 2.72 5.51
C MET A 433 -0.64 3.82 4.51
N SER A 434 -1.78 4.49 4.68
CA SER A 434 -2.13 5.70 3.93
C SER A 434 -1.58 6.94 4.61
N LYS A 435 -1.49 8.05 3.87
CA LYS A 435 -1.12 9.35 4.43
C LYS A 435 -2.07 9.79 5.55
N GLY A 436 -3.38 9.59 5.33
CA GLY A 436 -4.42 9.90 6.32
C GLY A 436 -4.23 9.10 7.61
N LEU A 437 -4.05 7.78 7.49
CA LEU A 437 -3.79 6.90 8.63
C LEU A 437 -2.49 7.29 9.35
N CYS A 438 -1.41 7.53 8.61
CA CYS A 438 -0.13 7.92 9.21
C CYS A 438 -0.25 9.21 10.03
N ASN A 439 -0.99 10.21 9.53
CA ASN A 439 -1.23 11.44 10.27
C ASN A 439 -2.03 11.19 11.56
N GLN A 440 -3.05 10.34 11.51
CA GLN A 440 -3.82 9.96 12.70
C GLN A 440 -2.93 9.27 13.74
N LEU A 441 -2.16 8.26 13.32
CA LEU A 441 -1.25 7.52 14.19
C LEU A 441 -0.16 8.42 14.79
N GLN A 442 0.30 9.41 14.02
CA GLN A 442 1.27 10.40 14.48
C GLN A 442 0.69 11.30 15.58
N GLU A 443 -0.57 11.71 15.51
CA GLU A 443 -1.22 12.49 16.58
C GLU A 443 -1.47 11.65 17.83
N GLU A 444 -1.87 10.39 17.69
CA GLU A 444 -1.97 9.47 18.84
C GLU A 444 -0.60 9.25 19.51
N PHE A 445 0.45 9.08 18.71
CA PHE A 445 1.83 8.97 19.20
C PHE A 445 2.25 10.24 19.96
N ARG A 446 1.86 11.43 19.50
CA ARG A 446 2.13 12.69 20.20
C ARG A 446 1.48 12.73 21.58
N GLY A 447 0.25 12.22 21.71
CA GLY A 447 -0.40 12.04 23.01
C GLY A 447 0.41 11.13 23.93
N ARG A 448 0.80 9.95 23.43
CA ARG A 448 1.60 8.97 24.19
C ARG A 448 2.95 9.51 24.63
N LEU A 449 3.62 10.26 23.75
CA LEU A 449 4.90 10.87 24.06
C LEU A 449 4.73 11.96 25.14
N ARG A 450 3.65 12.74 25.09
CA ARG A 450 3.33 13.74 26.11
C ARG A 450 3.04 13.09 27.47
N ASP A 451 2.33 11.97 27.51
CA ASP A 451 2.02 11.24 28.75
C ASP A 451 3.27 10.59 29.37
N PHE A 452 4.24 10.17 28.54
CA PHE A 452 5.50 9.58 29.00
C PHE A 452 6.46 10.62 29.57
N LEU A 453 6.47 11.82 28.99
CA LEU A 453 7.33 12.91 29.42
C LEU A 453 6.75 13.53 30.70
N PRO A 454 7.50 13.60 31.82
CA PRO A 454 7.00 14.22 33.06
C PRO A 454 6.62 15.69 32.83
N ASP A 455 5.79 16.25 33.72
CA ASP A 455 5.22 17.62 33.67
C ASP A 455 6.23 18.79 33.48
N GLY A 456 7.53 18.52 33.41
CA GLY A 456 8.60 19.46 33.05
C GLY A 456 9.05 19.40 31.57
N LEU A 457 8.38 18.70 30.67
CA LEU A 457 8.70 18.66 29.23
C LEU A 457 7.51 19.18 28.43
N THR A 458 7.24 20.48 28.58
CA THR A 458 6.07 21.10 27.95
C THR A 458 6.43 21.63 26.55
N GLY A 459 5.98 20.92 25.51
CA GLY A 459 5.86 21.47 24.16
C GLY A 459 6.37 20.55 23.07
N VAL A 460 5.57 19.56 22.69
CA VAL A 460 5.76 18.83 21.44
C VAL A 460 5.06 19.60 20.32
N CYS A 461 5.78 20.49 19.63
CA CYS A 461 5.24 21.27 18.51
C CYS A 461 5.56 20.57 17.17
N LEU A 462 4.57 20.44 16.28
CA LEU A 462 4.81 20.01 14.89
C LEU A 462 4.75 21.22 13.97
N GLY A 463 5.79 21.41 13.17
CA GLY A 463 5.71 22.12 11.90
C GLY A 463 5.38 21.11 10.80
N SER A 464 4.29 21.33 10.06
CA SER A 464 4.01 20.56 8.84
C SER A 464 5.04 20.93 7.77
N SER A 465 6.04 20.08 7.53
CA SER A 465 7.06 20.29 6.51
C SER A 465 6.64 19.66 5.18
N ALA A 466 5.95 20.46 4.35
CA ALA A 466 6.16 20.39 2.92
C ALA A 466 7.45 21.19 2.62
N ALA A 467 8.50 20.48 2.19
CA ALA A 467 9.80 21.08 1.92
C ALA A 467 9.74 22.19 0.85
N ALA A 468 10.11 23.41 1.24
CA ALA A 468 10.55 24.49 0.34
C ALA A 468 11.94 24.98 0.81
N PRO A 469 12.87 25.31 -0.11
CA PRO A 469 14.27 25.55 0.22
C PRO A 469 14.51 26.91 0.89
N ALA A 470 15.49 26.93 1.78
CA ALA A 470 15.87 28.04 2.65
C ALA A 470 16.43 29.27 1.89
N LYS A 471 16.06 30.47 2.37
CA LYS A 471 16.87 31.69 2.26
C LYS A 471 16.68 32.53 3.55
N ALA A 472 17.78 32.82 4.23
CA ALA A 472 17.85 33.66 5.43
C ALA A 472 18.17 35.14 5.06
N PRO A 473 18.27 36.09 6.02
CA PRO A 473 17.19 36.66 6.83
C PRO A 473 17.18 38.22 6.78
N ALA A 474 16.05 38.88 7.03
CA ALA A 474 16.05 40.31 7.42
C ALA A 474 14.78 40.76 8.16
N ALA A 475 15.03 41.37 9.32
CA ALA A 475 14.28 42.42 10.02
C ALA A 475 12.89 42.13 10.66
N THR A 476 12.89 42.35 11.98
CA THR A 476 11.80 42.42 12.98
C THR A 476 10.54 43.20 12.60
N PRO A 477 9.37 42.80 13.15
CA PRO A 477 8.32 43.74 13.53
C PRO A 477 7.89 43.61 15.00
N ALA A 478 7.56 44.77 15.59
CA ALA A 478 7.09 44.95 16.94
C ALA A 478 5.57 44.68 17.11
N ALA A 479 5.23 44.32 18.36
CA ALA A 479 3.97 44.01 19.02
C ALA A 479 2.62 44.52 18.46
N ALA A 480 1.61 43.65 18.56
CA ALA A 480 0.18 43.97 18.72
C ALA A 480 -0.35 43.35 20.04
N PRO A 481 -1.34 43.95 20.74
CA PRO A 481 -1.99 43.33 21.88
C PRO A 481 -3.28 42.57 21.50
N ALA A 482 -3.67 41.68 22.41
CA ALA A 482 -4.61 40.56 22.30
C ALA A 482 -6.11 40.88 22.51
N LYS A 483 -6.99 39.92 22.17
CA LYS A 483 -8.12 39.46 23.01
C LYS A 483 -8.74 38.11 22.57
N GLU A 484 -9.06 37.33 23.60
CA GLU A 484 -9.64 35.97 23.77
C GLU A 484 -11.13 35.81 23.33
N GLU A 485 -11.58 34.68 22.76
CA GLU A 485 -12.18 33.44 23.37
C GLU A 485 -13.68 33.62 23.79
N LYS A 486 -14.70 32.87 23.31
CA LYS A 486 -15.21 31.54 23.75
C LYS A 486 -16.58 31.16 23.09
N LYS A 487 -16.77 29.85 22.76
CA LYS A 487 -17.89 28.87 23.10
C LYS A 487 -19.40 29.20 22.83
N ASP A 488 -20.39 28.31 22.67
CA ASP A 488 -20.70 26.87 22.93
C ASP A 488 -21.83 26.35 21.98
N GLU A 489 -22.06 25.03 21.98
CA GLU A 489 -23.21 24.26 21.41
C GLU A 489 -24.48 24.30 22.31
N ASP A 490 -25.70 24.34 21.73
CA ASP A 490 -26.98 23.73 22.23
C ASP A 490 -28.12 24.03 21.22
N PHE A 491 -28.77 23.07 20.56
CA PHE A 491 -29.87 22.17 21.00
C PHE A 491 -31.29 22.81 21.02
N ASP A 492 -32.24 22.01 20.53
CA ASP A 492 -33.56 22.29 19.90
C ASP A 492 -34.74 22.47 20.88
N LEU A 493 -35.79 23.24 20.53
CA LEU A 493 -36.97 23.42 21.41
C LEU A 493 -38.30 23.96 20.80
N PHE A 494 -38.59 23.90 19.49
CA PHE A 494 -39.97 24.16 18.97
C PHE A 494 -40.06 23.64 17.53
N GLY A 495 -40.82 22.62 17.14
CA GLY A 495 -41.79 21.73 17.76
C GLY A 495 -42.38 20.85 16.65
N SER A 496 -42.58 19.56 16.94
CA SER A 496 -43.56 18.61 16.34
C SER A 496 -44.78 19.27 15.70
N ASP A 497 -45.54 18.73 14.74
CA ASP A 497 -45.65 17.48 13.98
C ASP A 497 -46.88 17.74 13.07
N ASP A 498 -46.82 17.45 11.76
CA ASP A 498 -48.02 17.04 10.98
C ASP A 498 -47.61 16.61 9.56
N GLU A 499 -47.88 15.34 9.27
CA GLU A 499 -47.91 14.74 7.93
C GLU A 499 -49.14 15.26 7.17
N GLU A 500 -48.96 15.96 6.04
CA GLU A 500 -49.79 15.83 4.83
C GLU A 500 -49.30 16.79 3.72
N GLU A 501 -49.61 16.41 2.48
CA GLU A 501 -49.06 16.83 1.19
C GLU A 501 -49.03 18.35 0.91
N ASP A 502 -47.93 18.87 0.31
CA ASP A 502 -48.03 19.59 -0.98
C ASP A 502 -46.66 19.86 -1.63
N ALA A 503 -46.45 19.38 -2.86
CA ALA A 503 -45.22 19.54 -3.64
C ALA A 503 -44.93 21.00 -4.06
N GLU A 504 -45.91 21.89 -3.93
CA GLU A 504 -45.81 23.31 -4.27
C GLU A 504 -45.10 24.12 -3.16
N ALA A 505 -45.31 23.78 -1.88
CA ALA A 505 -44.71 24.52 -0.75
C ALA A 505 -43.19 24.29 -0.63
N ALA A 506 -42.69 23.13 -1.07
CA ALA A 506 -41.27 22.82 -1.14
C ALA A 506 -40.56 23.67 -2.21
N LYS A 507 -41.18 23.87 -3.38
CA LYS A 507 -40.65 24.73 -4.45
C LYS A 507 -40.61 26.19 -4.04
N VAL A 508 -41.65 26.69 -3.36
CA VAL A 508 -41.68 28.09 -2.87
C VAL A 508 -40.63 28.31 -1.76
N ARG A 509 -40.36 27.32 -0.91
CA ARG A 509 -39.24 27.39 0.06
C ARG A 509 -37.88 27.36 -0.63
N GLU A 510 -37.70 26.52 -1.65
CA GLU A 510 -36.46 26.47 -2.43
C GLU A 510 -36.22 27.77 -3.21
N GLU A 511 -37.27 28.35 -3.81
CA GLU A 511 -37.19 29.64 -4.51
C GLU A 511 -36.91 30.79 -3.54
N ARG A 512 -37.50 30.77 -2.34
CA ARG A 512 -37.18 31.72 -1.27
C ARG A 512 -35.75 31.54 -0.77
N LEU A 513 -35.26 30.30 -0.59
CA LEU A 513 -33.89 30.00 -0.18
C LEU A 513 -32.87 30.40 -1.25
N LYS A 514 -33.19 30.20 -2.54
CA LYS A 514 -32.37 30.66 -3.68
C LYS A 514 -32.37 32.18 -3.80
N ALA A 515 -33.51 32.84 -3.56
CA ALA A 515 -33.59 34.30 -3.48
C ALA A 515 -32.86 34.87 -2.26
N TYR A 516 -32.82 34.17 -1.13
CA TYR A 516 -32.02 34.53 0.04
C TYR A 516 -30.52 34.26 -0.15
N ALA A 517 -30.14 33.19 -0.88
CA ALA A 517 -28.75 32.90 -1.25
C ALA A 517 -28.21 33.94 -2.24
N ALA A 518 -29.01 34.33 -3.24
CA ALA A 518 -28.66 35.40 -4.18
C ALA A 518 -28.53 36.77 -3.49
N LYS A 519 -29.36 37.06 -2.49
CA LYS A 519 -29.27 38.28 -1.67
C LYS A 519 -28.16 38.24 -0.61
N LYS A 520 -27.71 37.05 -0.18
CA LYS A 520 -26.50 36.88 0.65
C LYS A 520 -25.21 36.97 -0.17
N ALA A 521 -25.25 36.64 -1.46
CA ALA A 521 -24.13 36.81 -2.40
C ALA A 521 -23.87 38.29 -2.75
N THR A 522 -24.84 39.19 -2.51
CA THR A 522 -24.69 40.65 -2.69
C THR A 522 -24.20 41.35 -1.42
N LYS A 523 -23.24 40.76 -0.71
CA LYS A 523 -22.40 41.45 0.27
C LYS A 523 -20.95 41.32 -0.18
N PRO A 524 -20.28 42.41 -0.60
CA PRO A 524 -18.89 42.34 -1.04
C PRO A 524 -17.98 42.09 0.16
N GLY A 525 -17.59 40.83 0.36
CA GLY A 525 -16.33 40.52 1.03
C GLY A 525 -15.15 40.85 0.09
N PRO A 526 -13.92 40.99 0.60
CA PRO A 526 -12.76 41.28 -0.23
C PRO A 526 -12.59 40.17 -1.28
N ILE A 527 -12.92 40.49 -2.54
CA ILE A 527 -12.70 39.61 -3.68
C ILE A 527 -11.18 39.62 -3.90
N ALA A 528 -10.50 38.56 -3.50
CA ALA A 528 -9.10 38.35 -3.83
C ALA A 528 -8.99 38.18 -5.34
N LYS A 529 -8.29 39.11 -6.01
CA LYS A 529 -8.03 39.04 -7.44
C LYS A 529 -6.59 38.59 -7.64
N SER A 530 -6.32 37.87 -8.71
CA SER A 530 -4.96 37.54 -9.10
C SER A 530 -4.73 37.96 -10.54
N SER A 531 -3.59 38.61 -10.80
CA SER A 531 -3.10 38.85 -12.16
C SER A 531 -2.11 37.76 -12.55
N VAL A 532 -2.40 37.09 -13.66
CA VAL A 532 -1.63 35.96 -14.19
C VAL A 532 -1.13 36.32 -15.58
N ILE A 533 0.16 36.14 -15.81
CA ILE A 533 0.78 36.31 -17.12
C ILE A 533 0.97 34.92 -17.74
N LEU A 534 0.30 34.67 -18.87
CA LEU A 534 0.31 33.41 -19.60
C LEU A 534 1.12 33.55 -20.88
N ASP A 535 2.04 32.63 -21.14
CA ASP A 535 2.76 32.49 -22.40
C ASP A 535 2.11 31.38 -23.24
N VAL A 536 1.54 31.73 -24.38
CA VAL A 536 0.92 30.82 -25.35
C VAL A 536 1.91 30.61 -26.49
N LYS A 537 2.36 29.36 -26.67
CA LYS A 537 3.29 28.97 -27.74
C LYS A 537 2.53 28.40 -28.94
N PRO A 538 2.74 28.92 -30.15
CA PRO A 538 2.17 28.34 -31.37
C PRO A 538 2.92 27.08 -31.81
N TRP A 539 2.35 26.36 -32.78
CA TRP A 539 2.98 25.17 -33.37
C TRP A 539 4.15 25.49 -34.30
N ASP A 540 4.02 26.55 -35.12
CA ASP A 540 5.06 26.96 -36.08
C ASP A 540 4.98 28.46 -36.43
N ASP A 541 5.99 28.97 -37.13
CA ASP A 541 6.13 30.37 -37.56
C ASP A 541 5.10 30.83 -38.62
N GLU A 542 4.41 29.90 -39.28
CA GLU A 542 3.29 30.17 -40.20
C GLU A 542 1.94 30.42 -39.48
N THR A 543 1.85 30.22 -38.16
CA THR A 543 0.58 30.38 -37.40
C THR A 543 0.24 31.87 -37.21
N ASP A 544 -0.97 32.31 -37.61
CA ASP A 544 -1.36 33.73 -37.45
C ASP A 544 -1.59 34.08 -35.97
N LEU A 545 -0.60 34.78 -35.40
CA LEU A 545 -0.56 35.21 -34.00
C LEU A 545 -1.70 36.18 -33.65
N LYS A 546 -2.24 36.92 -34.63
CA LYS A 546 -3.35 37.86 -34.41
C LYS A 546 -4.69 37.14 -34.31
N GLU A 547 -4.84 36.01 -34.99
CA GLU A 547 -6.02 35.16 -34.88
C GLU A 547 -6.02 34.43 -33.53
N MET A 548 -4.86 33.90 -33.13
CA MET A 548 -4.68 33.29 -31.81
C MET A 548 -5.01 34.28 -30.67
N GLU A 549 -4.61 35.55 -30.80
CA GLU A 549 -4.99 36.59 -29.82
C GLU A 549 -6.51 36.80 -29.73
N LYS A 550 -7.21 36.83 -30.87
CA LYS A 550 -8.68 36.99 -30.89
C LYS A 550 -9.38 35.78 -30.29
N LEU A 551 -8.89 34.58 -30.59
CA LEU A 551 -9.42 33.33 -30.06
C LEU A 551 -9.26 33.25 -28.54
N VAL A 552 -8.07 33.54 -28.00
CA VAL A 552 -7.85 33.56 -26.54
C VAL A 552 -8.73 34.62 -25.86
N LYS A 553 -8.91 35.80 -26.49
CA LYS A 553 -9.79 36.86 -25.96
C LYS A 553 -11.29 36.56 -26.06
N SER A 554 -11.70 35.60 -26.90
CA SER A 554 -13.10 35.19 -27.05
C SER A 554 -13.61 34.30 -25.91
N ILE A 555 -12.72 33.81 -25.04
CA ILE A 555 -13.12 33.08 -23.84
C ILE A 555 -13.70 34.08 -22.82
N GLU A 556 -15.02 34.04 -22.65
CA GLU A 556 -15.76 34.82 -21.64
C GLU A 556 -16.12 33.93 -20.44
N GLN A 557 -15.70 34.32 -19.23
CA GLN A 557 -16.08 33.67 -17.97
C GLN A 557 -16.34 34.72 -16.88
N ASP A 558 -17.28 34.43 -15.97
CA ASP A 558 -17.60 35.32 -14.85
C ASP A 558 -16.39 35.43 -13.90
N GLY A 559 -15.81 36.64 -13.83
CA GLY A 559 -14.60 36.93 -13.03
C GLY A 559 -13.28 36.89 -13.81
N LEU A 560 -13.29 36.71 -15.14
CA LEU A 560 -12.10 36.75 -16.01
C LEU A 560 -12.05 38.05 -16.82
N VAL A 561 -10.93 38.77 -16.72
CA VAL A 561 -10.65 39.98 -17.53
C VAL A 561 -9.33 39.84 -18.25
N TRP A 562 -9.35 39.92 -19.58
CA TRP A 562 -8.15 39.91 -20.41
C TRP A 562 -7.48 41.29 -20.43
N GLY A 563 -6.16 41.30 -20.25
CA GLY A 563 -5.30 42.48 -20.22
C GLY A 563 -4.46 42.66 -21.48
N ALA A 564 -3.32 43.34 -21.33
CA ALA A 564 -2.42 43.63 -22.44
C ALA A 564 -1.75 42.35 -23.00
N THR A 565 -1.51 42.36 -24.31
CA THR A 565 -0.84 41.29 -25.07
C THR A 565 0.50 41.81 -25.60
N LYS A 566 1.51 40.93 -25.60
CA LYS A 566 2.85 41.23 -26.11
C LYS A 566 3.39 40.00 -26.84
N LEU A 567 4.02 40.22 -27.99
CA LEU A 567 4.73 39.17 -28.73
C LEU A 567 6.20 39.16 -28.31
N ILE A 568 6.72 37.98 -27.94
CA ILE A 568 8.11 37.80 -27.54
C ILE A 568 8.77 36.75 -28.45
N PRO A 569 9.87 37.07 -29.15
CA PRO A 569 10.58 36.09 -29.97
C PRO A 569 11.32 35.07 -29.10
N ILE A 570 11.19 33.77 -29.41
CA ILE A 570 11.90 32.66 -28.73
C ILE A 570 13.12 32.19 -29.54
N GLY A 571 13.17 32.50 -30.84
CA GLY A 571 14.24 32.12 -31.77
C GLY A 571 13.70 31.35 -32.98
N TYR A 572 14.49 31.24 -34.04
CA TYR A 572 14.13 30.49 -35.27
C TYR A 572 12.81 30.94 -35.94
N GLY A 573 12.49 32.24 -35.91
CA GLY A 573 11.26 32.76 -36.51
C GLY A 573 10.00 32.63 -35.63
N ILE A 574 10.02 31.78 -34.61
CA ILE A 574 8.87 31.53 -33.73
C ILE A 574 8.75 32.61 -32.64
N GLN A 575 7.56 33.21 -32.53
CA GLN A 575 7.19 34.17 -31.48
C GLN A 575 6.11 33.55 -30.58
N LYS A 576 6.23 33.75 -29.26
CA LYS A 576 5.15 33.43 -28.30
C LYS A 576 4.27 34.64 -28.05
N LEU A 577 3.00 34.37 -27.77
CA LEU A 577 2.04 35.37 -27.31
C LEU A 577 2.03 35.38 -25.78
N GLN A 578 2.43 36.49 -25.19
CA GLN A 578 2.31 36.75 -23.77
C GLN A 578 1.04 37.57 -23.50
N ILE A 579 0.11 37.04 -22.72
CA ILE A 579 -1.16 37.69 -22.37
C ILE A 579 -1.31 37.82 -20.86
N VAL A 580 -1.73 39.00 -20.40
CA VAL A 580 -2.09 39.23 -18.99
C VAL A 580 -3.57 38.91 -18.80
N SER A 581 -3.92 38.22 -17.73
CA SER A 581 -5.31 37.97 -17.31
C SER A 581 -5.47 38.36 -15.84
N THR A 582 -6.62 38.92 -15.49
CA THR A 582 -7.02 39.20 -14.10
C THR A 582 -8.20 38.29 -13.78
N ILE A 583 -8.04 37.45 -12.76
CA ILE A 583 -9.03 36.46 -12.34
C ILE A 583 -9.51 36.73 -10.91
N GLU A 584 -10.76 36.39 -10.63
CA GLU A 584 -11.30 36.29 -9.27
C GLU A 584 -11.08 34.87 -8.74
N ASP A 585 -10.19 34.71 -7.75
CA ASP A 585 -9.71 33.40 -7.25
C ASP A 585 -10.83 32.47 -6.77
N ALA A 586 -11.97 33.05 -6.34
CA ALA A 586 -13.12 32.29 -5.84
C ALA A 586 -13.98 31.67 -6.96
N LYS A 587 -13.83 32.12 -8.21
CA LYS A 587 -14.70 31.73 -9.34
C LYS A 587 -13.96 31.07 -10.48
N VAL A 588 -12.73 31.52 -10.77
CA VAL A 588 -11.96 31.06 -11.92
C VAL A 588 -10.64 30.47 -11.43
N SER A 589 -10.42 29.18 -11.71
CA SER A 589 -9.13 28.56 -11.46
C SER A 589 -8.19 28.76 -12.66
N VAL A 590 -6.91 29.02 -12.37
CA VAL A 590 -5.88 29.20 -13.41
C VAL A 590 -5.69 27.92 -14.22
N ASP A 591 -5.78 26.76 -13.56
CA ASP A 591 -5.63 25.45 -14.19
C ASP A 591 -6.77 25.22 -15.21
N ASP A 592 -8.02 25.54 -14.88
CA ASP A 592 -9.15 25.39 -15.82
C ASP A 592 -9.04 26.34 -17.02
N LEU A 593 -8.50 27.55 -16.79
CA LEU A 593 -8.26 28.52 -17.87
C LEU A 593 -7.19 28.02 -18.84
N ILE A 594 -6.12 27.41 -18.33
CA ILE A 594 -5.07 26.79 -19.14
C ILE A 594 -5.63 25.61 -19.94
N GLU A 595 -6.43 24.76 -19.31
CA GLU A 595 -7.04 23.60 -19.97
C GLU A 595 -7.96 24.05 -21.12
N LYS A 596 -8.82 25.04 -20.91
CA LYS A 596 -9.70 25.57 -21.96
C LYS A 596 -8.94 26.16 -23.15
N ILE A 597 -7.88 26.93 -22.91
CA ILE A 597 -7.06 27.49 -24.00
C ILE A 597 -6.38 26.37 -24.80
N GLN A 598 -5.95 25.29 -24.14
CA GLN A 598 -5.30 24.16 -24.80
C GLN A 598 -6.28 23.23 -25.51
N GLU A 599 -7.49 23.04 -24.99
CA GLU A 599 -8.52 22.17 -25.56
C GLU A 599 -9.25 22.83 -26.73
N ASP A 600 -9.72 24.08 -26.56
CA ASP A 600 -10.52 24.78 -27.58
C ASP A 600 -9.68 25.25 -28.78
N PHE A 601 -8.38 25.51 -28.57
CA PHE A 601 -7.48 26.03 -29.60
C PHE A 601 -6.28 25.13 -29.89
N SER A 602 -6.46 23.81 -29.70
CA SER A 602 -5.41 22.79 -29.88
C SER A 602 -4.72 22.80 -31.26
N ASP A 603 -5.42 23.26 -32.31
CA ASP A 603 -4.87 23.39 -33.67
C ASP A 603 -3.85 24.54 -33.81
N HIS A 604 -3.93 25.57 -32.95
CA HIS A 604 -3.08 26.76 -33.01
C HIS A 604 -2.09 26.84 -31.84
N VAL A 605 -2.41 26.23 -30.70
CA VAL A 605 -1.64 26.31 -29.45
C VAL A 605 -0.94 24.98 -29.17
N GLN A 606 0.40 25.02 -29.08
CA GLN A 606 1.23 23.89 -28.69
C GLN A 606 1.21 23.66 -27.17
N SER A 607 1.33 24.73 -26.39
CA SER A 607 1.36 24.71 -24.92
C SER A 607 1.13 26.10 -24.33
N VAL A 608 0.64 26.16 -23.09
CA VAL A 608 0.47 27.40 -22.31
C VAL A 608 1.26 27.28 -21.01
N ASP A 609 2.12 28.25 -20.73
CA ASP A 609 2.98 28.31 -19.53
C ASP A 609 2.63 29.54 -18.66
N ILE A 610 2.71 29.39 -17.33
CA ILE A 610 2.58 30.53 -16.40
C ILE A 610 3.94 31.20 -16.24
N VAL A 611 4.02 32.49 -16.57
CA VAL A 611 5.24 33.30 -16.43
C VAL A 611 5.31 33.96 -15.06
N ALA A 612 4.21 34.55 -14.63
CA ALA A 612 4.12 35.27 -13.37
C ALA A 612 2.71 35.17 -12.81
N PHE A 613 2.62 35.07 -11.49
CA PHE A 613 1.37 35.01 -10.74
C PHE A 613 1.47 36.02 -9.60
N ASN A 614 0.67 37.08 -9.68
CA ASN A 614 0.65 38.17 -8.69
C ASN A 614 -0.75 38.26 -8.07
N LYS A 615 -0.85 38.18 -6.75
CA LYS A 615 -2.11 38.45 -6.04
C LYS A 615 -2.32 39.97 -5.95
N ILE A 616 -3.52 40.45 -6.25
CA ILE A 616 -3.92 41.87 -6.30
C ILE A 616 -5.04 42.14 -5.28
#